data_AF-A0A917IDW9-F1
#
_entry.id   AF-A0A917IDW9-F1
#
_cell.length_a   1.000
_cell.length_b   1.000
_cell.length_c   1.000
_cell.angle_alpha   90.00
_cell.angle_beta   90.00
_cell.angle_gamma   90.00
#
_symmetry.space_group_name_H-M   'P 1'
#
loop_
_entity.id
_entity.type
_entity.pdbx_description
1 polymer ?
#
loop_
_entity_poly.entity_id
_entity_poly.type
_entity_poly.pdbx_seq_one_letter_code
_entity_poly.pdbx_strand_id
1 'polypeptide(L)'
;MPDPVPAPIRAELDQTPEWWDRQYRELVRERIPRDAASHEGHDLDEISTYDGTTLRRWCVDCGVSIDPYAQHEDSVTRRTAT
;
A
#
# COMPACT_ATOMS: atom_id res chain seq x y z
N MET A 1 -43.13 -7.76 3.59
CA MET A 1 -42.01 -8.62 3.16
C MET A 1 -40.98 -7.70 2.53
N PRO A 2 -39.71 -7.69 2.97
CA PRO A 2 -38.69 -6.92 2.28
C PRO A 2 -38.53 -7.43 0.84
N ASP A 3 -38.22 -6.53 -0.08
CA ASP A 3 -38.00 -6.90 -1.48
C ASP A 3 -36.84 -7.92 -1.59
N PRO A 4 -36.94 -8.88 -2.52
CA PRO A 4 -35.86 -9.83 -2.74
C PRO A 4 -34.61 -9.07 -3.19
N VAL A 5 -33.50 -9.32 -2.49
CA VAL A 5 -32.18 -8.81 -2.87
C VAL A 5 -31.92 -9.16 -4.35
N PRO A 6 -31.55 -8.19 -5.20
CA PRO A 6 -31.20 -8.42 -6.59
C PRO A 6 -30.22 -9.58 -6.76
N ALA A 7 -30.46 -10.45 -7.75
CA ALA A 7 -29.62 -11.61 -8.06
C ALA A 7 -28.09 -11.33 -8.10
N PRO A 8 -27.59 -10.22 -8.68
CA PRO A 8 -26.15 -9.94 -8.66
C PRO A 8 -25.61 -9.70 -7.24
N ILE A 9 -26.38 -9.02 -6.38
CA ILE A 9 -26.01 -8.80 -4.98
C ILE A 9 -26.05 -10.12 -4.19
N ARG A 10 -27.01 -11.00 -4.50
CA ARG A 10 -27.08 -12.35 -3.92
C ARG A 10 -25.80 -13.16 -4.22
N ALA A 11 -25.32 -13.11 -5.45
CA ALA A 11 -24.12 -13.82 -5.88
C ALA A 11 -22.82 -13.32 -5.21
N GLU A 12 -22.76 -12.04 -4.81
CA GLU A 12 -21.68 -11.49 -3.98
C GLU A 12 -21.83 -11.89 -2.50
N LEU A 13 -23.06 -12.03 -2.01
CA LEU A 13 -23.32 -12.47 -0.63
C LEU A 13 -23.12 -13.98 -0.43
N ASP A 14 -23.27 -14.78 -1.48
CA ASP A 14 -23.03 -16.24 -1.49
C ASP A 14 -21.54 -16.61 -1.63
N GLN A 15 -20.63 -15.64 -1.49
CA GLN A 15 -19.18 -15.90 -1.50
C GLN A 15 -18.73 -16.62 -0.22
N THR A 16 -17.60 -17.33 -0.32
CA THR A 16 -17.08 -18.11 0.81
C THR A 16 -16.51 -17.21 1.91
N PRO A 17 -16.44 -17.69 3.17
CA PRO A 17 -15.79 -16.95 4.25
C PRO A 17 -14.37 -16.48 3.91
N GLU A 18 -13.60 -17.28 3.17
CA GLU A 18 -12.24 -16.95 2.74
C GLU A 18 -12.21 -15.79 1.74
N TRP A 19 -13.22 -15.69 0.87
CA TRP A 19 -13.34 -14.56 -0.04
C TRP A 19 -13.58 -13.26 0.72
N TRP A 20 -14.52 -13.28 1.67
CA TRP A 20 -14.82 -12.13 2.52
C TRP A 20 -13.64 -11.70 3.38
N ASP A 21 -12.92 -12.65 3.97
CA ASP A 21 -11.70 -12.37 4.72
C ASP A 21 -10.62 -11.74 3.84
N ARG A 22 -10.46 -12.20 2.58
CA ARG A 22 -9.55 -11.55 1.63
C ARG A 22 -9.96 -10.11 1.34
N GLN A 23 -11.23 -9.85 1.03
CA GLN A 23 -11.72 -8.49 0.76
C GLN A 23 -11.58 -7.58 1.98
N TYR A 24 -11.87 -8.09 3.17
CA TYR A 24 -11.69 -7.36 4.42
C TYR A 24 -10.21 -7.00 4.64
N ARG A 25 -9.29 -7.94 4.44
CA ARG A 25 -7.85 -7.68 4.55
C ARG A 25 -7.35 -6.65 3.55
N GLU A 26 -7.85 -6.68 2.31
CA GLU A 26 -7.54 -5.67 1.29
C GLU A 26 -8.00 -4.27 1.74
N LEU A 27 -9.25 -4.16 2.20
CA LEU A 27 -9.79 -2.89 2.71
C LEU A 27 -9.03 -2.37 3.94
N VAL A 28 -8.64 -3.25 4.87
CA VAL A 28 -7.82 -2.87 6.02
C VAL A 28 -6.45 -2.35 5.55
N ARG A 29 -5.80 -3.03 4.61
CA ARG A 29 -4.50 -2.60 4.05
C ARG A 29 -4.57 -1.23 3.36
N GLU A 30 -5.68 -0.91 2.69
CA GLU A 30 -5.90 0.41 2.09
C GLU A 30 -5.96 1.55 3.12
N ARG A 31 -6.28 1.22 4.38
CA ARG A 31 -6.37 2.20 5.48
C ARG A 31 -5.07 2.36 6.26
N ILE A 32 -4.07 1.51 6.01
CA ILE A 32 -2.77 1.65 6.65
C ILE A 32 -2.05 2.87 6.04
N PRO A 33 -1.61 3.84 6.86
CA PRO A 33 -0.85 4.99 6.37
C PRO A 33 0.41 4.53 5.63
N ARG A 34 0.79 5.23 4.55
CA ARG A 34 1.96 4.87 3.73
C ARG A 34 3.15 5.80 3.92
N ASP A 35 3.04 6.79 4.81
CA ASP A 35 4.14 7.66 5.20
C ASP A 35 5.14 6.91 6.08
N ALA A 36 6.42 7.25 5.95
CA ALA A 36 7.48 6.57 6.70
C ALA A 36 7.38 6.74 8.23
N ALA A 37 6.82 7.85 8.71
CA ALA A 37 6.70 8.13 10.15
C ALA A 37 5.76 7.13 10.84
N SER A 38 4.69 6.72 10.17
CA SER A 38 3.75 5.70 10.66
C SER A 38 4.35 4.28 10.74
N HIS A 39 5.57 4.07 10.23
CA HIS A 39 6.27 2.78 10.24
C HIS A 39 7.63 2.84 10.94
N GLU A 40 7.85 3.86 11.79
CA GLU A 40 9.06 3.93 12.60
C GLU A 40 9.14 2.75 13.57
N GLY A 41 10.24 1.99 13.50
CA GLY A 41 10.45 0.80 14.33
C GLY A 41 9.85 -0.50 13.78
N HIS A 42 9.22 -0.47 12.60
CA HIS A 42 8.83 -1.68 11.88
C HIS A 42 9.99 -2.28 11.06
N ASP A 43 9.88 -3.56 10.74
CA ASP A 43 10.79 -4.22 9.82
C ASP A 43 10.46 -3.82 8.36
N LEU A 44 11.48 -3.35 7.64
CA LEU A 44 11.35 -2.77 6.30
C LEU A 44 12.29 -3.47 5.32
N ASP A 45 11.72 -4.02 4.25
CA ASP A 45 12.44 -4.58 3.11
C ASP A 45 12.52 -3.57 1.96
N GLU A 46 13.64 -3.57 1.24
CA GLU A 46 13.77 -2.80 -0.01
C GLU A 46 13.36 -3.68 -1.20
N ILE A 47 12.33 -3.24 -1.92
CA ILE A 47 11.87 -3.90 -3.13
C ILE A 47 12.18 -2.98 -4.31
N SER A 48 13.10 -3.42 -5.16
CA SER A 48 13.30 -2.81 -6.47
C SER A 48 12.20 -3.26 -7.43
N THR A 49 11.56 -2.32 -8.11
CA THR A 49 10.71 -2.65 -9.25
C THR A 49 11.53 -3.17 -10.44
N TYR A 50 10.90 -3.89 -11.37
CA TYR A 50 11.58 -4.53 -12.52
C TYR A 50 12.36 -3.55 -13.42
N ASP A 51 11.96 -2.28 -13.42
CA ASP A 51 12.65 -1.17 -14.11
C ASP A 51 13.85 -0.62 -13.32
N GLY A 52 14.11 -1.08 -12.09
CA GLY A 52 15.26 -0.75 -11.26
C GLY A 52 15.36 0.72 -10.83
N THR A 53 14.46 1.57 -11.31
CA THR A 53 14.45 3.02 -11.13
C THR A 53 13.60 3.48 -9.94
N THR A 54 12.68 2.63 -9.46
CA THR A 54 11.86 2.95 -8.29
C THR A 54 12.18 2.00 -7.14
N LEU A 55 12.92 2.51 -6.15
CA LEU A 55 13.07 1.83 -4.86
C LEU A 55 11.80 2.09 -4.05
N ARG A 56 11.04 1.04 -3.76
CA ARG A 56 9.96 1.07 -2.77
C ARG A 56 10.40 0.33 -1.53
N ARG A 57 10.03 0.84 -0.37
CA ARG A 57 10.16 0.11 0.88
C ARG A 57 8.87 -0.63 1.17
N TRP A 58 9.00 -1.85 1.66
CA TRP A 58 7.91 -2.72 2.05
C TRP A 58 7.98 -2.91 3.56
N CYS A 59 6.94 -2.49 4.26
CA CYS A 59 6.81 -2.81 5.67
C CYS A 59 6.34 -4.25 5.82
N VAL A 60 7.21 -5.10 6.39
CA VAL A 60 6.95 -6.53 6.60
C VAL A 60 5.84 -6.71 7.64
N ASP A 61 5.87 -5.91 8.71
CA ASP A 61 4.92 -6.00 9.82
C ASP A 61 3.49 -5.61 9.40
N CYS A 62 3.37 -4.57 8.57
CA CYS A 62 2.07 -4.09 8.10
C CYS A 62 1.64 -4.72 6.78
N GLY A 63 2.57 -5.35 6.04
CA GLY A 63 2.31 -5.93 4.73
C GLY A 63 1.86 -4.89 3.69
N VAL A 64 2.50 -3.72 3.69
CA VAL A 64 2.21 -2.61 2.76
C VAL A 64 3.49 -1.98 2.21
N SER A 65 3.42 -1.48 0.98
CA SER A 65 4.46 -0.61 0.44
C SER A 65 4.31 0.78 1.02
N ILE A 66 5.41 1.34 1.52
CA ILE A 66 5.49 2.74 1.94
C ILE A 66 6.08 3.57 0.79
N ASP A 67 5.58 4.78 0.64
CA ASP A 67 6.11 5.68 -0.39
C ASP A 67 7.56 6.04 -0.05
N PRO A 68 8.43 6.22 -1.06
CA PRO A 68 9.79 6.67 -0.79
C PRO A 68 9.69 7.99 -0.02
N TYR A 69 10.56 8.15 0.99
CA TYR A 69 10.86 9.48 1.52
C TYR A 69 11.10 10.36 0.30
N ALA A 70 10.36 11.46 0.16
CA ALA A 70 10.80 12.51 -0.74
C ALA A 70 12.23 12.82 -0.29
N GLN A 71 13.21 12.36 -1.06
CA GLN A 71 14.57 12.83 -0.89
C GLN A 71 14.40 14.33 -1.08
N HIS A 72 14.62 15.10 0.00
CA HIS A 72 14.84 16.52 -0.15
C HIS A 72 15.96 16.64 -1.18
N GLU A 73 15.62 16.96 -2.43
CA GLU A 73 16.55 17.48 -3.41
C GLU A 73 16.93 18.90 -3.01
N ASP A 74 17.36 19.09 -1.76
CA ASP A 74 18.05 20.28 -1.34
C ASP A 74 19.53 19.98 -1.38
N SER A 75 20.23 20.71 -2.26
CA SER A 75 21.68 20.91 -2.30
C SER A 75 22.45 20.13 -3.36
N VAL A 76 22.16 20.39 -4.65
CA VAL A 76 23.27 20.58 -5.61
C VAL A 76 23.53 22.07 -5.73
N THR A 77 24.12 22.66 -4.69
CA THR A 77 24.64 24.03 -4.75
C THR A 77 26.03 24.00 -5.38
N ARG A 78 26.15 24.71 -6.51
CA ARG A 78 27.37 25.27 -7.14
C ARG A 78 28.47 24.32 -7.67
N ARG A 79 28.72 24.46 -8.98
CA ARG A 79 29.80 25.34 -9.48
C ARG A 79 29.54 25.74 -10.93
N THR A 80 29.15 27.01 -11.13
CA THR A 80 29.47 27.73 -12.36
C THR A 80 30.99 27.92 -12.38
N ALA A 81 31.65 27.42 -13.43
CA ALA A 81 33.00 27.83 -13.79
C ALA A 81 32.89 28.64 -15.08
N THR A 82 33.46 29.83 -14.98
CA THR A 82 33.64 30.89 -15.97
C THR A 82 34.26 30.41 -17.27
#